data_AF-X1KC80-F1
#
_entry.id   AF-X1KC80-F1
#
_cell.length_a   1.000
_cell.length_b   1.000
_cell.length_c   1.000
_cell.angle_alpha   90.00
_cell.angle_beta   90.00
_cell.angle_gamma   90.00
#
_symmetry.space_group_name_H-M   'P 1'
#
loop_
_entity.id
_entity.type
_entity.pdbx_description
1 polymer ?
#
loop_
_entity_poly.entity_id
_entity_poly.type
_entity_poly.pdbx_seq_one_letter_code
_entity_poly.pdbx_strand_id
1 'polypeptide(L)'
;NIIDAGELRFRSPLFADCTGDGSVGYLAGADYRMGRESREQTKESLAPEKPDKMTMGASVMWYSAQTKVPTRFPDCPWALQFTDQTCQNATRGDWNWETGLNRNQITEFEYIRDYSFRAVYGNWSFQKNHSRNRNKYANYKLDWVAYIGGKRESRRLLGDIILQQQDIQGRKRFPDSFVTTTWTIDLHYPSPKNSVMAAVRTIKG
;
A
#
# COMPACT_ATOMS: atom_id res chain seq x y z
N ASN A 1 -17.90 -1.15 23.48
CA ASN A 1 -18.83 -1.07 22.35
C ASN A 1 -18.86 0.40 21.94
N ILE A 2 -18.68 0.70 20.64
CA ILE A 2 -18.54 2.08 20.14
C ILE A 2 -19.85 2.87 20.29
N ILE A 3 -20.98 2.17 20.45
CA ILE A 3 -22.32 2.77 20.59
C ILE A 3 -22.56 3.30 22.01
N ASP A 4 -22.09 2.58 23.04
CA ASP A 4 -22.44 2.84 24.45
C ASP A 4 -21.22 2.97 25.38
N ALA A 5 -20.01 2.90 24.83
CA ALA A 5 -18.74 2.81 25.57
C ALA A 5 -18.65 1.63 26.56
N GLY A 6 -19.54 0.65 26.49
CA GLY A 6 -19.58 -0.51 27.39
C GLY A 6 -18.42 -1.47 27.15
N GLU A 7 -17.85 -2.03 28.22
CA GLU A 7 -16.83 -3.07 28.11
C GLU A 7 -17.47 -4.39 27.67
N LEU A 8 -16.84 -5.07 26.71
CA LEU A 8 -17.24 -6.41 26.29
C LEU A 8 -16.11 -7.39 26.61
N ARG A 9 -16.47 -8.58 27.10
CA ARG A 9 -15.53 -9.67 27.37
C ARG A 9 -15.95 -10.93 26.62
N PHE A 10 -15.04 -11.47 25.83
CA PHE A 10 -15.21 -12.72 25.10
C PHE A 10 -14.25 -13.77 25.67
N ARG A 11 -14.72 -15.00 25.89
CA ARG A 11 -13.89 -16.13 26.34
C ARG A 11 -13.99 -17.26 25.32
N SER A 12 -12.83 -17.75 24.88
CA SER A 12 -12.70 -18.86 23.95
C SER A 12 -11.34 -19.52 24.17
N PRO A 13 -11.20 -20.84 23.95
CA PRO A 13 -9.89 -21.49 23.95
C PRO A 13 -9.00 -21.04 22.77
N LEU A 14 -9.61 -20.56 21.68
CA LEU A 14 -8.90 -20.15 20.46
C LEU A 14 -9.47 -18.84 19.89
N PHE A 15 -8.59 -18.01 19.33
CA PHE A 15 -8.94 -16.79 18.60
C PHE A 15 -8.17 -16.75 17.28
N ALA A 16 -8.81 -16.24 16.22
CA ALA A 16 -8.15 -15.93 14.96
C ALA A 16 -7.89 -14.41 14.90
N ASP A 17 -6.64 -14.00 14.72
CA ASP A 17 -6.30 -12.60 14.51
C ASP A 17 -6.56 -12.20 13.05
N CYS A 18 -7.73 -11.60 12.82
CA CYS A 18 -8.13 -11.05 11.52
C CYS A 18 -8.09 -9.51 11.51
N THR A 19 -7.26 -8.89 12.35
CA THR A 19 -7.17 -7.42 12.46
C THR A 19 -6.41 -6.76 11.31
N GLY A 20 -5.77 -7.56 10.44
CA GLY A 20 -4.85 -7.09 9.40
C GLY A 20 -3.47 -6.72 9.94
N ASP A 21 -3.40 -6.01 11.07
CA ASP A 21 -2.13 -5.57 11.70
C ASP A 21 -1.49 -6.56 12.67
N GLY A 22 -2.08 -7.75 12.82
CA GLY A 22 -1.66 -8.72 13.83
C GLY A 22 -1.77 -8.15 15.26
N SER A 23 -2.74 -7.26 15.50
CA SER A 23 -2.87 -6.53 16.76
C SER A 23 -3.21 -7.45 17.92
N VAL A 24 -4.07 -8.45 17.73
CA VAL A 24 -4.45 -9.38 18.79
C VAL A 24 -3.26 -10.28 19.14
N GLY A 25 -2.56 -10.81 18.14
CA GLY A 25 -1.36 -11.62 18.34
C GLY A 25 -0.24 -10.83 19.03
N TYR A 26 0.00 -9.60 18.58
CA TYR A 26 0.97 -8.70 19.21
C TYR A 26 0.63 -8.44 20.69
N LEU A 27 -0.62 -8.08 20.99
CA LEU A 27 -1.07 -7.80 22.36
C LEU A 27 -1.07 -9.06 23.25
N ALA A 28 -1.22 -10.24 22.65
CA ALA A 28 -1.09 -11.53 23.32
C ALA A 28 0.37 -11.96 23.54
N GLY A 29 1.36 -11.22 23.03
CA GLY A 29 2.78 -11.52 23.18
C GLY A 29 3.34 -12.51 22.16
N ALA A 30 2.66 -12.71 21.03
CA ALA A 30 3.19 -13.55 19.95
C ALA A 30 4.41 -12.91 19.28
N ASP A 31 5.35 -13.74 18.86
CA ASP A 31 6.49 -13.31 18.05
C ASP A 31 6.02 -12.78 16.69
N TYR A 32 6.67 -11.71 16.22
CA TYR A 32 6.37 -11.12 14.93
C TYR A 32 7.61 -10.51 14.27
N ARG A 33 7.55 -10.36 12.96
CA ARG A 33 8.50 -9.57 12.16
C ARG A 33 7.80 -8.45 11.41
N MET A 34 8.56 -7.43 11.03
CA MET A 34 8.09 -6.33 10.19
C MET A 34 9.27 -5.76 9.40
N GLY A 35 9.04 -5.40 8.14
CA GLY A 35 10.09 -4.96 7.22
C GLY A 35 10.65 -6.13 6.42
N ARG A 36 11.92 -6.04 6.00
CA ARG A 36 12.59 -7.07 5.19
C ARG A 36 13.77 -7.68 5.93
N GLU A 37 13.81 -9.00 5.97
CA GLU A 37 14.95 -9.80 6.42
C GLU A 37 16.07 -9.79 5.37
N SER A 38 17.31 -10.07 5.79
CA SER A 38 18.44 -10.11 4.87
C SER A 38 18.59 -11.43 4.11
N ARG A 39 19.33 -11.39 3.00
CA ARG A 39 19.76 -12.61 2.27
C ARG A 39 20.50 -13.59 3.17
N GLU A 40 21.26 -13.11 4.15
CA GLU A 40 21.96 -13.99 5.08
C GLU A 40 20.99 -14.82 5.92
N GLN A 41 19.89 -14.19 6.37
CA GLN A 41 18.86 -14.80 7.20
C GLN A 41 17.98 -15.79 6.43
N THR A 42 17.62 -15.49 5.19
CA THR A 42 16.59 -16.25 4.43
C THR A 42 17.14 -17.05 3.25
N LYS A 43 18.37 -16.74 2.81
CA LYS A 43 18.98 -17.22 1.57
C LYS A 43 18.19 -16.88 0.29
N GLU A 44 17.25 -15.95 0.39
CA GLU A 44 16.46 -15.49 -0.74
C GLU A 44 17.27 -14.53 -1.62
N SER A 45 17.27 -14.73 -2.93
CA SER A 45 18.04 -13.87 -3.84
C SER A 45 17.43 -12.46 -3.98
N LEU A 46 16.14 -12.31 -3.73
CA LEU A 46 15.40 -11.03 -3.77
C LEU A 46 15.47 -10.25 -2.45
N ALA A 47 15.92 -10.87 -1.35
CA ALA A 47 16.06 -10.18 -0.08
C ALA A 47 17.17 -9.11 -0.14
N PRO A 48 17.10 -8.04 0.66
CA PRO A 48 18.19 -7.05 0.78
C PRO A 48 19.45 -7.67 1.43
N GLU A 49 20.62 -7.05 1.22
CA GLU A 49 21.86 -7.50 1.86
C GLU A 49 21.83 -7.36 3.38
N LYS A 50 21.20 -6.28 3.87
CA LYS A 50 21.00 -6.00 5.29
C LYS A 50 19.51 -5.90 5.57
N PRO A 51 19.04 -6.30 6.76
CA PRO A 51 17.65 -6.14 7.10
C PRO A 51 17.29 -4.65 7.17
N ASP A 52 16.07 -4.32 6.78
CA ASP A 52 15.55 -2.95 6.84
C ASP A 52 14.07 -2.91 7.20
N LYS A 53 13.57 -1.70 7.45
CA LYS A 53 12.18 -1.46 7.87
C LYS A 53 11.23 -1.24 6.69
N MET A 54 11.68 -1.42 5.46
CA MET A 54 10.85 -1.14 4.30
C MET A 54 9.75 -2.19 4.20
N THR A 55 8.53 -1.75 3.95
CA THR A 55 7.37 -2.59 3.65
C THR A 55 6.83 -2.26 2.27
N MET A 56 5.91 -3.06 1.77
CA MET A 56 5.04 -2.62 0.68
C MET A 56 4.30 -1.34 1.09
N GLY A 57 4.12 -0.44 0.13
CA GLY A 57 3.41 0.82 0.35
C GLY A 57 1.90 0.60 0.50
N ALA A 58 1.22 1.62 1.01
CA ALA A 58 -0.23 1.63 1.07
C ALA A 58 -0.80 2.38 -0.14
N SER A 59 -1.91 1.88 -0.68
CA SER A 59 -2.61 2.53 -1.79
C SER A 59 -3.87 3.24 -1.33
N VAL A 60 -4.14 4.41 -1.89
CA VAL A 60 -5.47 5.01 -1.90
C VAL A 60 -6.02 4.86 -3.30
N MET A 61 -7.02 4.00 -3.46
CA MET A 61 -7.67 3.78 -4.75
C MET A 61 -8.53 4.98 -5.12
N TRP A 62 -8.56 5.31 -6.40
CA TRP A 62 -9.38 6.40 -6.92
C TRP A 62 -9.73 6.14 -8.38
N TYR A 63 -10.80 6.74 -8.87
CA TYR A 63 -11.12 6.74 -10.29
C TYR A 63 -11.90 7.97 -10.70
N SER A 64 -11.86 8.24 -12.00
CA SER A 64 -12.65 9.26 -12.66
C SER A 64 -13.73 8.62 -13.51
N ALA A 65 -14.81 9.37 -13.76
CA ALA A 65 -15.89 9.00 -14.65
C ALA A 65 -15.90 9.92 -15.87
N GLN A 66 -16.17 9.35 -17.04
CA GLN A 66 -16.39 10.13 -18.24
C GLN A 66 -17.71 10.91 -18.15
N THR A 67 -17.73 12.11 -18.70
CA THR A 67 -18.90 13.00 -18.76
C THR A 67 -19.18 13.40 -20.20
N LYS A 68 -20.45 13.70 -20.52
CA LYS A 68 -20.84 14.16 -21.87
C LYS A 68 -20.33 15.57 -22.18
N VAL A 69 -20.12 16.38 -21.14
CA VAL A 69 -19.67 17.77 -21.23
C VAL A 69 -18.39 17.99 -20.43
N PRO A 70 -17.58 19.00 -20.75
CA PRO A 70 -16.40 19.33 -19.98
C PRO A 70 -16.73 19.67 -18.52
N THR A 71 -15.90 19.21 -17.59
CA THR A 71 -16.01 19.50 -16.16
C THR A 71 -14.80 20.27 -15.66
N ARG A 72 -14.98 21.03 -14.58
CA ARG A 72 -13.91 21.78 -13.90
C ARG A 72 -13.48 21.05 -12.64
N PHE A 73 -12.26 21.34 -12.18
CA PHE A 73 -11.75 20.89 -10.89
C PHE A 73 -10.98 22.05 -10.24
N PRO A 74 -11.12 22.29 -8.92
CA PRO A 74 -10.42 23.39 -8.27
C PRO A 74 -8.91 23.17 -8.22
N ASP A 75 -8.16 24.25 -8.10
CA ASP A 75 -6.76 24.18 -7.71
C ASP A 75 -6.62 23.70 -6.27
N CYS A 76 -5.63 22.85 -6.02
CA CYS A 76 -5.39 22.24 -4.71
C CYS A 76 -4.02 22.66 -4.15
N PRO A 77 -3.88 23.88 -3.57
CA PRO A 77 -2.60 24.36 -3.07
C PRO A 77 -2.06 23.55 -1.88
N TRP A 78 -2.93 22.87 -1.14
CA TRP A 78 -2.58 21.98 -0.03
C TRP A 78 -2.02 20.62 -0.51
N ALA A 79 -2.28 20.24 -1.76
CA ALA A 79 -1.88 18.97 -2.34
C ALA A 79 -0.42 19.01 -2.82
N LEU A 80 0.09 17.87 -3.28
CA LEU A 80 1.40 17.85 -3.92
C LEU A 80 1.31 18.59 -5.26
N GLN A 81 2.30 19.42 -5.56
CA GLN A 81 2.35 20.18 -6.80
C GLN A 81 3.10 19.38 -7.86
N PHE A 82 2.54 19.34 -9.06
CA PHE A 82 3.08 18.57 -10.19
C PHE A 82 3.45 19.50 -11.35
N THR A 83 4.29 18.98 -12.24
CA THR A 83 4.64 19.58 -13.52
C THR A 83 4.35 18.59 -14.64
N ASP A 84 4.46 19.00 -15.91
CA ASP A 84 4.30 18.06 -17.03
C ASP A 84 5.29 16.89 -16.96
N GLN A 85 6.45 17.08 -16.33
CA GLN A 85 7.47 16.03 -16.14
C GLN A 85 7.13 15.05 -15.00
N THR A 86 6.47 15.52 -13.94
CA THR A 86 6.22 14.70 -12.74
C THR A 86 4.79 14.16 -12.67
N CYS A 87 3.85 14.74 -13.42
CA CYS A 87 2.47 14.29 -13.44
C CYS A 87 2.35 12.86 -13.97
N GLN A 88 1.41 12.13 -13.39
CA GLN A 88 1.00 10.80 -13.82
C GLN A 88 -0.23 10.96 -14.69
N ASN A 89 -0.09 10.72 -16.00
CA ASN A 89 -1.19 10.74 -16.96
C ASN A 89 -2.13 9.56 -16.69
N ALA A 90 -3.12 9.76 -15.80
CA ALA A 90 -3.95 8.70 -15.25
C ALA A 90 -5.39 9.18 -15.03
N THR A 91 -6.35 8.29 -15.27
CA THR A 91 -7.79 8.48 -15.00
C THR A 91 -8.27 7.66 -13.79
N ARG A 92 -7.39 6.83 -13.21
CA ARG A 92 -7.64 6.03 -12.02
C ARG A 92 -6.33 5.68 -11.32
N GLY A 93 -6.42 5.36 -10.04
CA GLY A 93 -5.38 4.66 -9.30
C GLY A 93 -5.27 3.21 -9.76
N ASP A 94 -4.06 2.68 -9.66
CA ASP A 94 -3.76 1.28 -9.91
C ASP A 94 -2.79 0.78 -8.83
N TRP A 95 -2.42 -0.50 -8.88
CA TRP A 95 -1.54 -1.16 -7.91
C TRP A 95 -0.19 -0.45 -7.66
N ASN A 96 0.26 0.43 -8.56
CA ASN A 96 1.51 1.18 -8.43
C ASN A 96 1.34 2.58 -7.79
N TRP A 97 0.13 2.97 -7.38
CA TRP A 97 -0.15 4.21 -6.64
C TRP A 97 0.00 3.94 -5.14
N GLU A 98 1.25 3.93 -4.69
CA GLU A 98 1.61 3.54 -3.34
C GLU A 98 2.49 4.58 -2.68
N THR A 99 2.29 4.75 -1.37
CA THR A 99 3.11 5.65 -0.55
C THR A 99 3.52 4.96 0.76
N GLY A 100 4.52 5.52 1.43
CA GLY A 100 4.90 5.11 2.79
C GLY A 100 5.76 3.85 2.90
N LEU A 101 6.43 3.40 1.82
CA LEU A 101 7.26 2.17 1.83
C LEU A 101 8.30 2.15 2.97
N ASN A 102 8.85 3.30 3.36
CA ASN A 102 9.84 3.43 4.43
C ASN A 102 9.26 4.02 5.74
N ARG A 103 7.93 3.99 5.90
CA ARG A 103 7.22 4.47 7.09
C ARG A 103 6.55 3.32 7.81
N ASN A 104 6.33 3.49 9.10
CA ASN A 104 5.63 2.50 9.89
C ASN A 104 4.14 2.47 9.51
N GLN A 105 3.73 1.40 8.83
CA GLN A 105 2.37 1.21 8.35
C GLN A 105 1.32 1.10 9.45
N ILE A 106 1.69 1.02 10.73
CA ILE A 106 0.75 0.98 11.86
C ILE A 106 0.67 2.36 12.51
N THR A 107 1.80 2.89 12.99
CA THR A 107 1.79 4.13 13.80
C THR A 107 1.72 5.40 12.96
N GLU A 108 2.08 5.34 11.68
CA GLU A 108 2.11 6.51 10.78
C GLU A 108 1.05 6.41 9.67
N PHE A 109 0.08 5.49 9.79
CA PHE A 109 -0.82 5.16 8.69
C PHE A 109 -1.68 6.32 8.22
N GLU A 110 -2.18 7.14 9.14
CA GLU A 110 -2.95 8.34 8.81
C GLU A 110 -2.12 9.31 7.95
N TYR A 111 -0.85 9.53 8.31
CA TYR A 111 0.06 10.34 7.51
C TYR A 111 0.28 9.74 6.11
N ILE A 112 0.49 8.41 6.02
CA ILE A 112 0.69 7.71 4.75
C ILE A 112 -0.54 7.88 3.86
N ARG A 113 -1.74 7.66 4.40
CA ARG A 113 -3.02 7.86 3.70
C ARG A 113 -3.18 9.31 3.23
N ASP A 114 -2.95 10.28 4.12
CA ASP A 114 -3.15 11.69 3.80
C ASP A 114 -2.13 12.19 2.78
N TYR A 115 -0.90 11.66 2.82
CA TYR A 115 0.08 11.91 1.78
C TYR A 115 -0.39 11.35 0.42
N SER A 116 -0.99 10.16 0.39
CA SER A 116 -1.63 9.62 -0.81
C SER A 116 -2.76 10.52 -1.32
N PHE A 117 -3.59 11.10 -0.44
CA PHE A 117 -4.59 12.09 -0.86
C PHE A 117 -3.95 13.31 -1.52
N ARG A 118 -2.92 13.87 -0.90
CA ARG A 118 -2.19 15.01 -1.48
C ARG A 118 -1.61 14.66 -2.85
N ALA A 119 -1.18 13.43 -3.07
CA ALA A 119 -0.71 12.96 -4.37
C ALA A 119 -1.84 12.83 -5.40
N VAL A 120 -2.97 12.19 -5.04
CA VAL A 120 -4.13 11.98 -5.93
C VAL A 120 -4.74 13.31 -6.35
N TYR A 121 -5.10 14.15 -5.38
CA TYR A 121 -5.74 15.43 -5.63
C TYR A 121 -4.81 16.40 -6.37
N GLY A 122 -3.53 16.41 -6.00
CA GLY A 122 -2.52 17.25 -6.65
C GLY A 122 -2.33 16.85 -8.12
N ASN A 123 -2.19 15.56 -8.40
CA ASN A 123 -2.02 15.07 -9.76
C ASN A 123 -3.27 15.30 -10.60
N TRP A 124 -4.47 15.07 -10.05
CA TRP A 124 -5.73 15.32 -10.75
C TRP A 124 -5.94 16.80 -11.05
N SER A 125 -5.70 17.67 -10.07
CA SER A 125 -5.78 19.13 -10.22
C SER A 125 -4.84 19.62 -11.32
N PHE A 126 -3.57 19.18 -11.31
CA PHE A 126 -2.63 19.50 -12.38
C PHE A 126 -3.09 19.01 -13.76
N GLN A 127 -3.52 17.76 -13.88
CA GLN A 127 -4.02 17.19 -15.14
C GLN A 127 -5.22 17.98 -15.71
N LYS A 128 -6.14 18.42 -14.84
CA LYS A 128 -7.35 19.16 -15.24
C LYS A 128 -7.06 20.61 -15.62
N ASN A 129 -6.15 21.27 -14.91
CA ASN A 129 -6.03 22.73 -14.97
C ASN A 129 -4.80 23.20 -15.74
N HIS A 130 -3.65 22.55 -15.52
CA HIS A 130 -2.34 23.11 -15.87
C HIS A 130 -1.53 22.27 -16.87
N SER A 131 -1.82 20.97 -16.99
CA SER A 131 -1.09 20.10 -17.91
C SER A 131 -1.27 20.50 -19.37
N ARG A 132 -0.21 20.33 -20.19
CA ARG A 132 -0.28 20.42 -21.66
C ARG A 132 -1.31 19.47 -22.26
N ASN A 133 -1.59 18.36 -21.58
CA ASN A 133 -2.56 17.34 -22.00
C ASN A 133 -3.98 17.54 -21.44
N ARG A 134 -4.29 18.68 -20.79
CA ARG A 134 -5.57 18.90 -20.09
C ARG A 134 -6.83 18.62 -20.93
N ASN A 135 -6.76 18.83 -22.24
CA ASN A 135 -7.87 18.55 -23.15
C ASN A 135 -8.29 17.07 -23.14
N LYS A 136 -7.35 16.14 -22.90
CA LYS A 136 -7.65 14.70 -22.75
C LYS A 136 -8.53 14.40 -21.53
N TYR A 137 -8.46 15.26 -20.52
CA TYR A 137 -9.16 15.12 -19.25
C TYR A 137 -10.38 16.05 -19.14
N ALA A 138 -10.70 16.83 -20.19
CA ALA A 138 -11.78 17.82 -20.16
C ALA A 138 -13.12 17.17 -19.77
N ASN A 139 -13.44 16.03 -20.39
CA ASN A 139 -14.68 15.27 -20.21
C ASN A 139 -14.55 14.17 -19.15
N TYR A 140 -13.71 14.36 -18.13
CA TYR A 140 -13.62 13.47 -16.98
C TYR A 140 -13.80 14.25 -15.68
N LYS A 141 -14.56 13.69 -14.73
CA LYS A 141 -14.64 14.17 -13.35
C LYS A 141 -14.00 13.16 -12.40
N LEU A 142 -13.30 13.62 -11.37
CA LEU A 142 -12.90 12.74 -10.27
C LEU A 142 -14.17 12.26 -9.58
N ASP A 143 -14.41 10.96 -9.56
CA ASP A 143 -15.70 10.40 -9.14
C ASP A 143 -15.62 9.81 -7.74
N TRP A 144 -14.51 9.13 -7.44
CA TRP A 144 -14.30 8.53 -6.13
C TRP A 144 -12.82 8.48 -5.75
N VAL A 145 -12.56 8.66 -4.46
CA VAL A 145 -11.27 8.44 -3.80
C VAL A 145 -11.56 7.65 -2.52
N ALA A 146 -10.83 6.56 -2.29
CA ALA A 146 -11.01 5.70 -1.15
C ALA A 146 -10.69 6.44 0.15
N TYR A 147 -11.65 6.52 1.07
CA TYR A 147 -11.46 7.15 2.38
C TYR A 147 -10.55 6.34 3.32
N ILE A 148 -10.38 5.04 3.07
CA ILE A 148 -9.46 4.16 3.80
C ILE A 148 -8.34 3.74 2.86
N GLY A 149 -7.09 3.85 3.32
CA GLY A 149 -5.93 3.32 2.61
C GLY A 149 -5.91 1.80 2.66
N GLY A 150 -5.60 1.17 1.53
CA GLY A 150 -5.30 -0.26 1.46
C GLY A 150 -3.88 -0.52 1.93
N LYS A 151 -3.74 -0.91 3.20
CA LYS A 151 -2.46 -1.37 3.76
C LYS A 151 -2.12 -2.73 3.18
N ARG A 152 -0.88 -2.90 2.72
CA ARG A 152 -0.40 -4.16 2.13
C ARG A 152 0.40 -5.01 3.09
N GLU A 153 1.14 -4.38 4.00
CA GLU A 153 2.07 -5.09 4.87
C GLU A 153 2.19 -4.36 6.21
N SER A 154 2.26 -5.14 7.29
CA SER A 154 2.57 -4.68 8.64
C SER A 154 3.21 -5.83 9.43
N ARG A 155 2.72 -6.15 10.63
CA ARG A 155 3.28 -7.26 11.42
C ARG A 155 2.95 -8.59 10.76
N ARG A 156 3.98 -9.41 10.53
CA ARG A 156 3.84 -10.83 10.21
C ARG A 156 4.04 -11.62 11.49
N LEU A 157 2.94 -12.17 12.03
CA LEU A 157 3.02 -13.09 13.17
C LEU A 157 3.81 -14.34 12.73
N LEU A 158 4.72 -14.79 13.58
CA LEU A 158 5.55 -15.95 13.30
C LEU A 158 4.84 -17.24 13.71
N GLY A 159 5.05 -18.28 12.92
CA GLY A 159 4.67 -19.66 13.24
C GLY A 159 5.81 -20.61 12.90
N ASP A 160 5.53 -21.91 12.93
CA ASP A 160 6.53 -22.97 12.76
C ASP A 160 7.19 -22.96 11.37
N ILE A 161 6.50 -22.41 10.38
CA ILE A 161 6.97 -22.31 8.99
C ILE A 161 6.99 -20.84 8.56
N ILE A 162 8.15 -20.40 8.08
CA ILE A 162 8.30 -19.16 7.34
C ILE A 162 8.45 -19.54 5.87
N LEU A 163 7.45 -19.19 5.05
CA LEU A 163 7.53 -19.39 3.60
C LEU A 163 8.61 -18.51 3.01
N GLN A 164 9.49 -19.11 2.22
CA GLN A 164 10.61 -18.42 1.59
C GLN A 164 10.41 -18.34 0.07
N GLN A 165 11.15 -17.43 -0.58
CA GLN A 165 11.16 -17.27 -2.04
C GLN A 165 11.32 -18.62 -2.78
N GLN A 166 12.30 -19.43 -2.37
CA GLN A 166 12.57 -20.75 -2.95
C GLN A 166 11.38 -21.71 -2.85
N ASP A 167 10.58 -21.64 -1.79
CA ASP A 167 9.42 -22.53 -1.63
C ASP A 167 8.35 -22.20 -2.68
N ILE A 168 8.14 -20.91 -2.96
CA ILE A 168 7.19 -20.42 -3.97
C ILE A 168 7.68 -20.76 -5.39
N GLN A 169 8.93 -20.40 -5.71
CA GLN A 169 9.50 -20.60 -7.04
C GLN A 169 9.69 -22.08 -7.36
N GLY A 170 10.13 -22.87 -6.37
CA GLY A 170 10.29 -24.33 -6.47
C GLY A 170 8.97 -25.09 -6.38
N ARG A 171 7.84 -24.40 -6.14
CA ARG A 171 6.51 -25.01 -5.96
C ARG A 171 6.53 -26.14 -4.94
N LYS A 172 7.19 -25.91 -3.81
CA LYS A 172 7.32 -26.90 -2.74
C LYS A 172 5.93 -27.33 -2.28
N ARG A 173 5.70 -28.65 -2.26
CA ARG A 173 4.47 -29.23 -1.73
C ARG A 173 4.61 -29.40 -0.23
N PHE A 174 3.64 -28.89 0.52
CA PHE A 174 3.49 -29.17 1.94
C PHE A 174 2.40 -30.23 2.11
N PRO A 175 2.68 -31.35 2.81
CA PRO A 175 1.73 -32.47 2.96
C PRO A 175 0.36 -32.07 3.52
N ASP A 176 0.34 -31.03 4.36
CA ASP A 176 -0.79 -30.47 5.07
C ASP A 176 -1.25 -29.12 4.50
N SER A 177 -0.87 -28.78 3.27
CA SER A 177 -1.28 -27.52 2.64
C SER A 177 -2.80 -27.41 2.48
N PHE A 178 -3.38 -26.36 3.07
CA PHE A 178 -4.80 -26.01 2.90
C PHE A 178 -5.01 -24.59 2.34
N VAL A 179 -3.93 -23.81 2.16
CA VAL A 179 -3.91 -22.52 1.46
C VAL A 179 -2.90 -22.62 0.31
N THR A 180 -3.32 -22.28 -0.90
CA THR A 180 -2.47 -22.32 -2.10
C THR A 180 -2.31 -20.93 -2.70
N THR A 181 -1.09 -20.57 -3.06
CA THR A 181 -0.80 -19.32 -3.76
C THR A 181 -0.96 -19.54 -5.27
N THR A 182 -1.76 -18.71 -5.93
CA THR A 182 -1.99 -18.78 -7.39
C THR A 182 -1.23 -17.72 -8.18
N TRP A 183 -0.48 -16.85 -7.49
CA TRP A 183 0.28 -15.74 -8.08
C TRP A 183 1.78 -15.92 -7.84
N THR A 184 2.60 -15.26 -8.68
CA THR A 184 4.05 -15.18 -8.47
C THR A 184 4.39 -14.20 -7.34
N ILE A 185 5.65 -14.15 -6.93
CA ILE A 185 6.13 -13.13 -6.00
C ILE A 185 5.92 -11.74 -6.61
N ASP A 186 5.31 -10.84 -5.85
CA ASP A 186 4.95 -9.48 -6.26
C ASP A 186 5.58 -8.47 -5.29
N LEU A 187 6.79 -8.00 -5.64
CA LEU A 187 7.54 -7.05 -4.82
C LEU A 187 7.55 -5.67 -5.48
N HIS A 188 7.29 -4.65 -4.66
CA HIS A 188 7.23 -3.27 -5.09
C HIS A 188 8.39 -2.50 -4.47
N TYR A 189 9.17 -1.85 -5.32
CA TYR A 189 10.32 -1.06 -4.88
C TYR A 189 10.10 0.41 -5.23
N PRO A 190 10.59 1.34 -4.40
CA PRO A 190 10.60 2.74 -4.80
C PRO A 190 11.50 2.89 -6.04
N SER A 191 11.10 3.75 -6.97
CA SER A 191 12.00 4.13 -8.06
C SER A 191 13.33 4.64 -7.48
N PRO A 192 14.50 4.30 -8.05
CA PRO A 192 15.79 4.78 -7.55
C PRO A 192 15.91 6.31 -7.45
N LYS A 193 15.13 7.05 -8.25
CA LYS A 193 15.05 8.53 -8.21
C LYS A 193 14.20 9.06 -7.06
N ASN A 194 13.35 8.21 -6.47
CA ASN A 194 12.35 8.55 -5.46
C ASN A 194 12.59 7.80 -4.14
N SER A 195 13.72 7.14 -3.96
CA SER A 195 14.04 6.33 -2.77
C SER A 195 14.25 7.16 -1.49
N VAL A 196 14.45 8.47 -1.62
CA VAL A 196 14.62 9.45 -0.51
C VAL A 196 13.38 10.29 -0.22
N MET A 197 12.38 10.30 -1.11
CA MET A 197 11.13 11.04 -0.94
C MET A 197 9.98 10.06 -0.74
N ALA A 198 8.89 10.47 -0.10
CA ALA A 198 7.68 9.66 -0.01
C ALA A 198 7.15 9.43 -1.44
N ALA A 199 7.58 8.33 -2.07
CA ALA A 199 7.27 8.03 -3.46
C ALA A 199 5.74 7.93 -3.64
N VAL A 200 5.25 8.42 -4.77
CA VAL A 200 3.85 8.29 -5.22
C VAL A 200 3.69 7.12 -6.20
N ARG A 201 4.81 6.62 -6.75
CA ARG A 201 4.81 5.52 -7.71
C ARG A 201 5.96 4.55 -7.44
N THR A 202 5.60 3.29 -7.27
CA THR A 202 6.52 2.15 -7.15
C THR A 202 6.83 1.57 -8.54
N ILE A 203 7.99 0.96 -8.67
CA ILE A 203 8.38 0.16 -9.84
C ILE A 203 8.25 -1.31 -9.43
N LYS A 204 7.67 -2.12 -10.31
CA LYS A 204 7.67 -3.57 -10.17
C LYS A 204 9.06 -4.11 -10.45
N GLY A 205 9.60 -4.87 -9.50
CA GLY A 205 10.79 -5.70 -9.70
C GLY A 205 10.41 -7.05 -10.29
#